data_AF-A0AAD8JA47-F1
#
_entry.id   AF-A0AAD8JA47-F1
#
_cell.length_a   1.000
_cell.length_b   1.000
_cell.length_c   1.000
_cell.angle_alpha   90.00
_cell.angle_beta   90.00
_cell.angle_gamma   90.00
#
_symmetry.space_group_name_H-M   'P 1'
#
loop_
_entity.id
_entity.type
_entity.pdbx_description
1 polymer ?
#
loop_
_entity_poly.entity_id
_entity_poly.type
_entity_poly.pdbx_seq_one_letter_code
_entity_poly.pdbx_strand_id
1 'polypeptide(L)'
;MSFVFDFKGYVAMIFNESTNDGWVPSLWTLNAVLGNWSWTKEFNLDDSLNVIRVISFYLGDGLFFTRGAAGEYIFYDYKKKHVKTFLDQAPPAGNLTEYKETLVSLKGFEQLE
;
A
#
# COMPACT_ATOMS: atom_id res chain seq x y z
N MET A 1 -6.93 1.89 -15.25
CA MET A 1 -7.82 2.47 -14.23
C MET A 1 -6.93 2.80 -13.04
N SER A 2 -6.73 4.09 -12.75
CA SER A 2 -5.96 4.53 -11.57
C SER A 2 -6.93 4.84 -10.45
N PHE A 3 -6.63 4.37 -9.24
CA PHE A 3 -7.45 4.63 -8.06
C PHE A 3 -6.78 5.72 -7.23
N VAL A 4 -7.60 6.68 -6.80
CA VAL A 4 -7.20 7.68 -5.83
C VAL A 4 -7.55 7.13 -4.45
N PHE A 5 -6.60 7.21 -3.51
CA PHE A 5 -6.79 6.74 -2.13
C PHE A 5 -6.16 7.72 -1.14
N ASP A 6 -6.58 7.64 0.12
CA ASP A 6 -5.92 8.40 1.20
C ASP A 6 -4.59 7.75 1.55
N PHE A 7 -3.52 8.54 1.57
CA PHE A 7 -2.21 8.17 2.10
C PHE A 7 -1.79 9.16 3.16
N LYS A 8 -1.96 8.78 4.44
CA LYS A 8 -1.55 9.60 5.59
C LYS A 8 -2.18 11.00 5.56
N GLY A 9 -3.44 11.10 5.15
CA GLY A 9 -4.15 12.40 5.03
C GLY A 9 -3.90 13.16 3.73
N TYR A 10 -3.13 12.59 2.78
CA TYR A 10 -2.95 13.13 1.45
C TYR A 10 -3.72 12.33 0.42
N VAL A 11 -4.27 13.03 -0.58
CA VAL A 11 -4.82 12.40 -1.77
C VAL A 11 -3.66 11.77 -2.53
N ALA A 12 -3.70 10.47 -2.76
CA ALA A 12 -2.61 9.73 -3.40
C ALA A 12 -3.08 8.86 -4.56
N MET A 13 -2.16 8.61 -5.48
CA MET A 13 -2.34 7.76 -6.65
C MET A 13 -1.05 7.02 -6.95
N ILE A 14 -1.16 5.87 -7.61
CA ILE A 14 0.01 5.17 -8.17
C ILE A 14 0.05 5.35 -9.67
N PHE A 15 1.21 5.82 -10.15
CA PHE A 15 1.54 5.94 -11.56
C PHE A 15 2.58 4.91 -11.94
N ASN A 16 2.39 4.27 -13.09
CA ASN A 16 3.43 3.45 -13.70
C ASN A 16 4.28 4.35 -14.57
N GLU A 17 5.56 4.49 -14.21
CA GLU A 17 6.53 5.25 -14.98
C GLU A 17 7.30 4.31 -15.89
N SER A 18 7.45 4.68 -17.16
CA SER A 18 8.28 3.92 -18.09
C SER A 18 9.75 4.11 -17.73
N THR A 19 10.48 3.00 -17.64
CA THR A 19 11.93 2.94 -17.51
C THR A 19 12.52 2.17 -18.68
N ASN A 20 13.86 2.17 -18.82
CA ASN A 20 14.53 1.39 -19.86
C ASN A 20 14.29 -0.12 -19.72
N ASP A 21 14.03 -0.58 -18.49
CA ASP A 21 13.89 -1.99 -18.14
C ASP A 21 12.42 -2.40 -17.94
N GLY A 22 11.46 -1.50 -18.16
CA GLY A 22 10.03 -1.80 -18.06
C GLY A 22 9.20 -0.66 -17.48
N TRP A 23 8.33 -1.00 -16.53
CA TRP A 23 7.46 -0.05 -15.84
C TRP A 23 7.71 -0.14 -14.34
N VAL A 24 7.89 1.01 -13.69
CA VAL A 24 8.07 1.08 -12.23
C VAL A 24 6.86 1.77 -11.63
N PRO A 25 6.07 1.07 -10.79
CA PRO A 25 4.98 1.69 -10.07
C PRO A 25 5.56 2.67 -9.03
N SER A 26 5.01 3.88 -8.96
CA SER A 26 5.45 4.94 -8.05
C SER A 26 4.26 5.52 -7.31
N LEU A 27 4.42 5.79 -6.02
CA LEU A 27 3.43 6.51 -5.22
C LEU A 27 3.59 8.01 -5.42
N TRP A 28 2.49 8.69 -5.70
CA TRP A 28 2.41 10.13 -5.82
C TRP A 28 1.31 10.68 -4.90
N THR A 29 1.58 11.83 -4.27
CA THR A 29 0.62 12.56 -3.44
C THR A 29 0.28 13.88 -4.10
N LEU A 30 -0.96 14.35 -3.92
CA LEU A 30 -1.40 15.65 -4.36
C LEU A 30 -1.24 16.64 -3.20
N ASN A 31 -0.39 17.64 -3.39
CA ASN A 31 -0.10 18.67 -2.40
C ASN A 31 -0.21 20.07 -3.02
N ALA A 32 -0.52 21.06 -2.19
CA ALA A 32 -0.50 22.45 -2.59
C ALA A 32 0.89 23.04 -2.34
N VAL A 33 1.64 23.31 -3.40
CA VAL A 33 2.94 23.98 -3.35
C VAL A 33 2.75 25.43 -3.78
N LEU A 34 2.98 26.37 -2.86
CA LEU A 34 2.80 27.82 -3.11
C LEU A 34 1.38 28.18 -3.62
N GLY A 35 0.35 27.48 -3.15
CA GLY A 35 -1.04 27.69 -3.56
C GLY A 35 -1.47 26.97 -4.84
N ASN A 36 -0.53 26.30 -5.53
CA ASN A 36 -0.83 25.50 -6.72
C ASN A 36 -0.86 24.01 -6.36
N TRP A 37 -1.91 23.31 -6.77
CA TRP A 37 -2.03 21.86 -6.60
C TRP A 37 -1.14 21.13 -7.60
N SER A 38 -0.23 20.31 -7.11
CA SER A 38 0.70 19.52 -7.93
C SER A 38 0.82 18.10 -7.40
N TRP A 39 1.01 17.14 -8.30
CA TRP A 39 1.40 15.79 -7.91
C TRP A 39 2.89 15.76 -7.59
N THR A 40 3.25 15.26 -6.41
CA THR A 40 4.62 15.05 -5.96
C THR A 40 4.89 13.57 -5.82
N LYS A 41 6.02 13.12 -6.35
CA LYS A 41 6.46 11.72 -6.23
C LYS A 41 7.03 11.48 -4.84
N GLU A 42 6.55 10.44 -4.17
CA GLU A 42 7.02 10.04 -2.85
C GLU A 42 8.15 9.01 -2.96
N PHE A 43 7.83 7.84 -3.53
CA PHE A 43 8.79 6.73 -3.69
C PHE A 43 8.37 5.75 -4.78
N ASN A 44 9.35 5.01 -5.27
CA ASN A 44 9.12 3.86 -6.14
C ASN A 44 8.68 2.67 -5.29
N LEU A 45 7.69 1.95 -5.78
CA LEU A 45 7.29 0.66 -5.28
C LEU A 45 8.20 -0.43 -5.88
N ASP A 46 8.36 -1.53 -5.16
CA ASP A 46 9.27 -2.62 -5.55
C ASP A 46 8.78 -3.36 -6.81
N ASP A 47 9.69 -3.78 -7.68
CA ASP A 47 9.38 -4.49 -8.94
C ASP A 47 8.64 -5.81 -8.74
N SER A 48 8.72 -6.40 -7.54
CA SER A 48 7.88 -7.53 -7.12
C SER A 48 6.37 -7.23 -7.20
N LEU A 49 6.01 -5.94 -7.30
CA LEU A 49 4.65 -5.45 -7.52
C LEU A 49 4.26 -5.31 -8.98
N ASN A 50 5.06 -5.78 -9.94
CA ASN A 50 4.65 -5.86 -11.35
C ASN A 50 3.36 -6.69 -11.56
N VAL A 51 3.00 -7.51 -10.57
CA VAL A 51 1.73 -8.25 -10.51
C VAL A 51 0.57 -7.39 -10.00
N ILE A 52 0.84 -6.37 -9.18
CA ILE A 52 -0.12 -5.45 -8.58
C ILE A 52 -0.34 -4.26 -9.51
N ARG A 53 -1.14 -4.48 -10.56
CA ARG A 53 -1.49 -3.41 -11.51
C ARG A 53 -2.38 -2.30 -10.91
N VAL A 54 -2.95 -2.53 -9.73
CA VAL A 54 -3.95 -1.66 -9.12
C VAL A 54 -3.82 -1.74 -7.61
N ILE A 55 -3.29 -0.74 -6.90
CA ILE A 55 -3.49 -0.70 -5.43
C ILE A 55 -4.88 -0.14 -5.16
N SER A 56 -5.64 -0.83 -4.30
CA SER A 56 -7.01 -0.45 -3.98
C SER A 56 -7.06 0.44 -2.74
N PHE A 57 -6.25 0.16 -1.71
CA PHE A 57 -6.29 0.89 -0.44
C PHE A 57 -4.93 0.97 0.25
N TYR A 58 -4.72 2.05 1.00
CA TYR A 58 -3.67 2.17 2.02
C TYR A 58 -4.28 1.88 3.40
N LEU A 59 -3.70 0.96 4.16
CA LEU A 59 -4.23 0.48 5.43
C LEU A 59 -3.60 1.18 6.66
N GLY A 60 -2.66 2.09 6.42
CA GLY A 60 -1.81 2.69 7.45
C GLY A 60 -0.49 1.95 7.63
N ASP A 61 0.43 2.58 8.36
CA ASP A 61 1.76 2.06 8.74
C ASP A 61 2.67 1.55 7.61
N GLY A 62 2.33 1.85 6.36
CA GLY A 62 3.10 1.39 5.19
C GLY A 62 2.56 0.14 4.52
N LEU A 63 1.37 -0.29 4.93
CA LEU A 63 0.67 -1.40 4.34
C LEU A 63 -0.30 -0.93 3.26
N PHE A 64 -0.18 -1.54 2.08
CA PHE A 64 -1.10 -1.43 0.97
C PHE A 64 -1.87 -2.72 0.77
N PHE A 65 -3.06 -2.60 0.21
CA PHE A 65 -3.92 -3.72 -0.15
C PHE A 65 -4.42 -3.60 -1.59
N THR A 66 -4.49 -4.73 -2.26
CA THR A 66 -5.04 -4.87 -3.60
C THR A 66 -5.75 -6.21 -3.78
N ARG A 67 -6.53 -6.29 -4.85
CA ARG A 67 -6.94 -7.53 -5.47
C ARG A 67 -6.10 -7.81 -6.72
N GLY A 68 -5.43 -8.96 -6.73
CA GLY A 68 -4.68 -9.43 -7.89
C GLY A 68 -5.59 -9.91 -9.02
N ALA A 69 -4.98 -10.18 -10.18
CA ALA A 69 -5.70 -10.43 -11.43
C ALA A 69 -6.45 -11.78 -11.42
N ALA A 70 -5.99 -12.77 -10.65
CA ALA A 70 -6.67 -14.05 -10.48
C ALA A 70 -7.67 -14.03 -9.31
N GLY A 71 -7.92 -12.87 -8.71
CA GLY A 71 -8.87 -12.68 -7.61
C GLY A 71 -8.26 -12.79 -6.22
N GLU A 72 -6.95 -13.00 -6.12
CA GLU A 72 -6.17 -13.08 -4.87
C GLU A 72 -6.17 -11.76 -4.11
N TYR A 73 -6.07 -11.84 -2.78
CA TYR A 73 -5.86 -10.67 -1.93
C TYR A 73 -4.37 -10.50 -1.68
N ILE A 74 -3.83 -9.33 -2.00
CA ILE A 74 -2.40 -9.07 -1.84
C ILE A 74 -2.20 -7.89 -0.91
N PHE A 75 -1.36 -8.10 0.09
CA PHE A 75 -0.90 -7.11 1.05
C PHE A 75 0.57 -6.81 0.79
N TYR A 76 0.91 -5.53 0.74
CA TYR A 76 2.26 -5.08 0.51
C TYR A 76 2.72 -4.12 1.61
N ASP A 77 3.73 -4.51 2.37
CA ASP A 77 4.42 -3.64 3.32
C ASP A 77 5.63 -3.02 2.61
N TYR A 78 5.53 -1.73 2.26
CA TYR A 78 6.60 -1.05 1.53
C TYR A 78 7.83 -0.77 2.39
N LYS A 79 7.66 -0.68 3.71
CA LYS A 79 8.78 -0.45 4.64
C LYS A 79 9.65 -1.70 4.74
N LYS A 80 9.02 -2.89 4.72
CA LYS A 80 9.70 -4.18 4.78
C LYS A 80 9.97 -4.79 3.40
N LYS A 81 9.47 -4.17 2.33
CA LYS A 81 9.47 -4.71 0.95
C LYS A 81 8.93 -6.15 0.90
N HIS A 82 7.86 -6.40 1.65
CA HIS A 82 7.31 -7.73 1.82
C HIS A 82 5.91 -7.81 1.21
N VAL A 83 5.67 -8.85 0.41
CA VAL A 83 4.38 -9.15 -0.21
C VAL A 83 3.78 -10.40 0.43
N LYS A 84 2.50 -10.33 0.81
CA LYS A 84 1.73 -11.49 1.28
C LYS A 84 0.49 -11.67 0.41
N THR A 85 0.34 -12.85 -0.16
CA THR A 85 -0.78 -13.20 -1.05
C THR A 85 -1.67 -14.26 -0.41
N PHE A 86 -2.98 -14.07 -0.49
CA PHE A 86 -3.99 -15.02 -0.04
C PHE A 86 -4.89 -15.41 -1.21
N LEU A 87 -5.02 -16.71 -1.46
CA LEU A 87 -5.89 -17.26 -2.49
C LEU A 87 -7.28 -17.53 -1.89
N ASP A 88 -8.33 -17.09 -2.59
CA ASP A 88 -9.76 -17.39 -2.39
C ASP A 88 -10.46 -17.01 -1.08
N GLN A 89 -9.74 -16.65 -0.01
CA GLN A 89 -10.36 -16.09 1.19
C GLN A 89 -9.90 -14.65 1.37
N ALA A 90 -10.85 -13.72 1.31
CA ALA A 90 -10.62 -12.43 1.95
C ALA A 90 -10.22 -12.76 3.38
N PRO A 91 -9.11 -12.21 3.92
CA PRO A 91 -8.87 -12.37 5.33
C PRO A 91 -10.18 -11.96 6.03
N PRO A 92 -10.76 -12.81 6.90
CA PRO A 92 -11.93 -12.42 7.67
C PRO A 92 -11.63 -11.06 8.29
N ALA A 93 -12.61 -10.18 8.45
CA ALA A 93 -12.36 -8.82 8.94
C ALA A 93 -11.51 -8.81 10.25
N GLY A 94 -11.55 -9.89 11.03
CA GLY A 94 -10.64 -10.18 12.14
C GLY A 94 -9.16 -10.34 11.78
N ASN A 95 -8.80 -10.98 10.66
CA ASN A 95 -7.41 -11.16 10.23
C ASN A 95 -6.73 -9.87 9.75
N LEU A 96 -7.49 -8.88 9.30
CA LEU A 96 -6.93 -7.54 9.01
C LEU A 96 -6.53 -6.83 10.31
N THR A 97 -7.31 -7.05 11.38
CA THR A 97 -6.98 -6.63 12.74
C THR A 97 -5.83 -7.46 13.29
N GLU A 98 -5.82 -8.79 13.15
CA GLU A 98 -4.71 -9.65 13.59
C GLU A 98 -3.42 -9.39 12.81
N TYR A 99 -3.49 -9.00 11.53
CA TYR A 99 -2.30 -8.55 10.78
C TYR A 99 -1.78 -7.23 11.33
N LYS A 100 -2.68 -6.31 11.71
CA LYS A 100 -2.27 -5.12 12.49
C LYS A 100 -1.70 -5.52 13.85
N GLU A 101 -2.29 -6.47 14.58
CA GLU A 101 -1.82 -6.91 15.90
C GLU A 101 -0.47 -7.64 15.82
N THR A 102 -0.23 -8.46 14.79
CA THR A 102 1.09 -9.07 14.55
C THR A 102 2.14 -8.05 14.08
N LEU A 103 1.72 -6.87 13.63
CA LEU A 103 2.62 -5.73 13.36
C LEU A 103 2.89 -4.89 14.62
N VAL A 104 1.98 -4.87 15.60
CA VAL A 104 2.22 -4.27 16.91
C VAL A 104 2.81 -5.34 17.84
N SER A 105 4.13 -5.43 17.87
CA SER A 105 4.81 -6.16 18.95
C SER A 105 4.38 -5.55 20.30
N LEU A 106 3.57 -6.27 21.08
CA LEU A 106 3.18 -5.93 22.46
C LEU A 106 4.37 -5.82 23.44
N LYS A 107 5.60 -6.06 22.96
CA LYS A 107 6.84 -5.91 23.72
C LYS A 107 7.04 -4.44 24.09
N GLY A 108 6.50 -4.04 25.24
CA GLY A 108 6.54 -2.68 25.79
C GLY A 108 5.19 -2.12 26.26
N PHE A 109 4.08 -2.79 26.00
CA PHE A 109 2.78 -2.44 26.60
C PHE A 109 2.57 -3.31 27.84
N GLU A 110 2.82 -2.74 29.02
CA GLU A 110 2.38 -3.33 30.28
C GLU A 110 0.87 -3.16 30.39
N GLN A 111 0.18 -4.28 30.59
CA GLN A 111 -1.24 -4.30 30.90
C GLN A 111 -1.40 -3.74 32.31
N LEU A 112 -1.93 -2.52 32.44
CA LEU A 112 -2.35 -1.98 33.73
C LEU A 112 -3.63 -2.73 34.15
N GLU A 113 -3.53 -3.54 35.21
CA GLU A 113 -4.69 -4.07 35.96
C GLU A 113 -5.47 -2.95 36.66
#